data_AF-A0A6V8D2W1-F1
#
_entry.id   AF-A0A6V8D2W1-F1
#
_cell.length_a   1.000
_cell.length_b   1.000
_cell.length_c   1.000
_cell.angle_alpha   90.00
_cell.angle_beta   90.00
_cell.angle_gamma   90.00
#
_symmetry.space_group_name_H-M   'P 1'
#
loop_
_entity.id
_entity.type
_entity.pdbx_description
1 polymer ?
#
loop_
_entity_poly.entity_id
_entity_poly.type
_entity_poly.pdbx_seq_one_letter_code
_entity_poly.pdbx_strand_id
1 'polypeptide(L)'
;MATEVVSILAVNQGDIASYNQAKVLLEKFSWQQLAPVEGKIAYKHGKVRMWLFEDGILFEDNIDKRWNIATGENVCEVIFPSRHAAASGKPSLTLHPIGVPHLLRGTKAQYGGKSGYAPPPSTRLASWWKKLTNSVNGTSLAERFELTLEVTHHGPWLEVPALFIEIGSTEAVWPDEEAAEHLAGIIAEGLGLNGTKQVGVWDSVEHSGELVLVTLGGGHYAPRANKLALLDGVWLGHM
;
A
#
# COMPACT_ATOMS: atom_id res chain seq x y z
N MET A 1 21.29 4.78 21.71
CA MET A 1 21.35 3.96 20.48
C MET A 1 20.38 4.59 19.49
N ALA A 2 20.79 4.82 18.24
CA ALA A 2 19.87 5.37 17.26
C ALA A 2 18.72 4.37 17.04
N THR A 3 17.48 4.81 17.22
CA THR A 3 16.27 4.02 16.91
C THR A 3 16.25 3.75 15.41
N GLU A 4 16.22 2.47 15.02
CA GLU A 4 16.15 2.06 13.62
C GLU A 4 14.84 2.56 12.99
N VAL A 5 14.91 3.05 11.76
CA VAL A 5 13.74 3.50 10.99
C VAL A 5 13.40 2.44 9.94
N VAL A 6 12.17 1.96 9.96
CA VAL A 6 11.73 0.79 9.18
C VAL A 6 10.43 1.05 8.39
N SER A 7 10.26 0.37 7.28
CA SER A 7 8.99 0.27 6.54
C SER A 7 8.26 -1.00 6.96
N ILE A 8 6.95 -0.93 7.17
CA ILE A 8 6.12 -2.11 7.47
C ILE A 8 5.33 -2.53 6.23
N LEU A 9 5.37 -3.82 5.94
CA LEU A 9 4.42 -4.51 5.08
C LEU A 9 3.39 -5.20 5.99
N ALA A 10 2.18 -4.63 6.07
CA ALA A 10 1.09 -5.13 6.89
C ALA A 10 0.22 -6.09 6.06
N VAL A 11 0.34 -7.39 6.35
CA VAL A 11 -0.25 -8.47 5.56
C VAL A 11 -1.47 -9.02 6.27
N ASN A 12 -2.60 -9.14 5.58
CA ASN A 12 -3.79 -9.82 6.08
C ASN A 12 -3.77 -11.30 5.64
N GLN A 13 -3.55 -12.22 6.58
CA GLN A 13 -3.51 -13.66 6.30
C GLN A 13 -4.86 -14.24 5.89
N GLY A 14 -5.97 -13.69 6.39
CA GLY A 14 -7.33 -14.07 6.01
C GLY A 14 -7.76 -13.54 4.64
N ASP A 15 -6.90 -12.77 3.99
CA ASP A 15 -7.11 -12.25 2.64
C ASP A 15 -6.13 -12.91 1.65
N ILE A 16 -6.65 -13.74 0.75
CA ILE A 16 -5.83 -14.50 -0.19
C ILE A 16 -5.01 -13.61 -1.15
N ALA A 17 -5.53 -12.43 -1.52
CA ALA A 17 -4.79 -11.49 -2.36
C ALA A 17 -3.60 -10.88 -1.62
N SER A 18 -3.78 -10.56 -0.33
CA SER A 18 -2.72 -10.07 0.55
C SER A 18 -1.68 -11.16 0.82
N TYR A 19 -2.16 -12.35 1.21
CA TYR A 19 -1.32 -13.48 1.56
C TYR A 19 -0.48 -13.98 0.38
N ASN A 20 -1.06 -14.05 -0.84
CA ASN A 20 -0.30 -14.48 -2.02
C ASN A 20 0.83 -13.49 -2.37
N GLN A 21 0.58 -12.18 -2.30
CA GLN A 21 1.64 -11.18 -2.47
C GLN A 21 2.75 -11.34 -1.42
N ALA A 22 2.39 -11.55 -0.16
CA ALA A 22 3.34 -11.79 0.91
C ALA A 22 4.13 -13.10 0.73
N LYS A 23 3.47 -14.17 0.31
CA LYS A 23 4.08 -15.48 0.01
C LYS A 23 5.16 -15.34 -1.06
N VAL A 24 4.88 -14.64 -2.17
CA VAL A 24 5.88 -14.39 -3.22
C VAL A 24 7.10 -13.67 -2.65
N LEU A 25 6.89 -12.66 -1.81
CA LEU A 25 8.00 -11.93 -1.17
C LEU A 25 8.80 -12.81 -0.20
N LEU A 26 8.12 -13.65 0.59
CA LEU A 26 8.77 -14.58 1.53
C LEU A 26 9.62 -15.63 0.81
N GLU A 27 9.17 -16.11 -0.35
CA GLU A 27 9.88 -17.10 -1.16
C GLU A 27 11.07 -16.51 -1.92
N LYS A 28 10.97 -15.26 -2.38
CA LYS A 28 12.01 -14.62 -3.20
C LYS A 28 13.18 -14.03 -2.43
N PHE A 29 12.99 -13.65 -1.16
CA PHE A 29 14.00 -12.93 -0.38
C PHE A 29 14.38 -13.66 0.90
N SER A 30 15.59 -13.42 1.39
CA SER A 30 16.06 -13.98 2.66
C SER A 30 15.48 -13.19 3.83
N TRP A 31 14.34 -13.64 4.35
CA TRP A 31 13.72 -13.09 5.55
C TRP A 31 14.21 -13.78 6.82
N GLN A 32 14.47 -13.01 7.86
CA GLN A 32 14.69 -13.54 9.20
C GLN A 32 13.40 -13.41 10.01
N GLN A 33 12.88 -14.51 10.53
CA GLN A 33 11.74 -14.48 11.45
C GLN A 33 12.14 -13.80 12.77
N LEU A 34 11.26 -12.93 13.26
CA LEU A 34 11.39 -12.23 14.54
C LEU A 34 10.63 -12.96 15.64
N ALA A 35 10.86 -12.54 16.89
CA ALA A 35 9.95 -12.87 17.97
C ALA A 35 8.54 -12.31 17.65
N PRO A 36 7.45 -13.00 18.05
CA PRO A 36 6.10 -12.52 17.80
C PRO A 36 5.88 -11.10 18.34
N VAL A 37 5.32 -10.22 17.52
CA VAL A 37 4.99 -8.83 17.87
C VAL A 37 3.49 -8.75 18.10
N GLU A 38 3.07 -8.42 19.33
CA GLU A 38 1.67 -8.54 19.77
C GLU A 38 1.05 -9.93 19.50
N GLY A 39 1.85 -10.99 19.71
CA GLY A 39 1.44 -12.38 19.46
C GLY A 39 1.34 -12.76 17.97
N LYS A 40 1.62 -11.82 17.05
CA LYS A 40 1.53 -12.02 15.60
C LYS A 40 2.90 -12.34 15.00
N ILE A 41 2.88 -13.05 13.88
CA ILE A 41 4.11 -13.42 13.15
C ILE A 41 4.71 -12.17 12.51
N ALA A 42 6.03 -12.03 12.66
CA ALA A 42 6.78 -10.94 12.05
C ALA A 42 8.10 -11.44 11.46
N TYR A 43 8.50 -10.82 10.35
CA TYR A 43 9.77 -11.08 9.65
C TYR A 43 10.51 -9.78 9.42
N LYS A 44 11.84 -9.86 9.28
CA LYS A 44 12.68 -8.74 8.85
C LYS A 44 13.51 -9.08 7.61
N HIS A 45 13.69 -8.07 6.77
CA HIS A 45 14.64 -8.06 5.67
C HIS A 45 15.20 -6.65 5.51
N GLY A 46 16.48 -6.43 5.84
CA GLY A 46 17.07 -5.09 5.86
C GLY A 46 16.27 -4.14 6.76
N LYS A 47 15.77 -3.03 6.20
CA LYS A 47 14.90 -2.04 6.88
C LYS A 47 13.40 -2.29 6.70
N VAL A 48 13.02 -3.41 6.09
CA VAL A 48 11.62 -3.78 5.87
C VAL A 48 11.21 -4.81 6.92
N ARG A 49 10.00 -4.67 7.43
CA ARG A 49 9.37 -5.60 8.35
C ARG A 49 8.08 -6.10 7.71
N MET A 50 7.85 -7.40 7.72
CA MET A 50 6.57 -7.98 7.30
C MET A 50 5.83 -8.42 8.56
N TRP A 51 4.62 -7.91 8.77
CA TRP A 51 3.81 -8.18 9.96
C TRP A 51 2.46 -8.77 9.56
N LEU A 52 2.16 -9.96 10.05
CA LEU A 52 1.02 -10.76 9.62
C LEU A 52 -0.15 -10.63 10.60
N PHE A 53 -1.31 -10.21 10.09
CA PHE A 53 -2.56 -10.03 10.82
C PHE A 53 -3.55 -11.12 10.40
N GLU A 54 -4.45 -11.52 11.29
CA GLU A 54 -5.40 -12.60 11.01
C GLU A 54 -6.50 -12.18 10.03
N ASP A 55 -7.21 -11.09 10.32
CA ASP A 55 -8.20 -10.46 9.44
C ASP A 55 -8.43 -9.00 9.87
N GLY A 56 -9.28 -8.27 9.13
CA GLY A 56 -9.78 -6.96 9.55
C GLY A 56 -8.74 -5.86 9.48
N ILE A 57 -7.78 -5.94 8.56
CA ILE A 57 -6.66 -4.99 8.43
C ILE A 57 -7.09 -3.52 8.34
N LEU A 58 -8.29 -3.25 7.81
CA LEU A 58 -8.88 -1.90 7.75
C LEU A 58 -9.12 -1.29 9.14
N PHE A 59 -9.18 -2.10 10.20
CA PHE A 59 -9.42 -1.71 11.58
C PHE A 59 -8.16 -1.78 12.46
N GLU A 60 -7.00 -2.14 11.87
CA GLU A 60 -5.72 -2.21 12.57
C GLU A 60 -5.09 -0.81 12.71
N ASP A 61 -5.72 0.03 13.53
CA ASP A 61 -5.24 1.39 13.79
C ASP A 61 -3.91 1.39 14.53
N ASN A 62 -3.11 2.43 14.27
CA ASN A 62 -1.85 2.76 14.92
C ASN A 62 -0.77 1.67 14.81
N ILE A 63 -0.69 0.96 13.67
CA ILE A 63 0.38 -0.02 13.38
C ILE A 63 1.77 0.56 13.61
N ASP A 64 1.99 1.81 13.19
CA ASP A 64 3.23 2.57 13.39
C ASP A 64 3.62 2.69 14.87
N LYS A 65 2.67 3.09 15.72
CA LYS A 65 2.90 3.25 17.16
C LYS A 65 3.00 1.92 17.89
N ARG A 66 2.14 0.96 17.53
CA ARG A 66 2.11 -0.37 18.14
C ARG A 66 3.41 -1.12 17.89
N TRP A 67 3.93 -1.05 16.65
CA TRP A 67 5.25 -1.57 16.33
C TRP A 67 6.34 -0.92 17.18
N ASN A 68 6.34 0.42 17.25
CA ASN A 68 7.33 1.15 18.05
C ASN A 68 7.31 0.78 19.54
N ILE A 69 6.13 0.69 20.14
CA ILE A 69 5.97 0.29 21.54
C ILE A 69 6.50 -1.13 21.77
N ALA A 70 6.25 -2.04 20.83
CA ALA A 70 6.62 -3.44 20.99
C ALA A 70 8.10 -3.72 20.69
N THR A 71 8.73 -2.97 19.77
CA THR A 71 10.08 -3.30 19.24
C THR A 71 11.13 -2.21 19.49
N GLY A 72 10.71 -0.97 19.74
CA GLY A 72 11.58 0.21 19.80
C GLY A 72 11.99 0.75 18.43
N GLU A 73 11.56 0.15 17.31
CA GLU A 73 11.83 0.64 15.96
C GLU A 73 10.83 1.73 15.57
N ASN A 74 11.28 2.79 14.91
CA ASN A 74 10.38 3.83 14.38
C ASN A 74 9.89 3.42 13.00
N VAL A 75 8.59 3.52 12.77
CA VAL A 75 8.00 3.23 11.45
C VAL A 75 8.00 4.51 10.62
N CYS A 76 8.46 4.45 9.37
CA CYS A 76 8.39 5.59 8.44
C CYS A 76 7.25 5.48 7.43
N GLU A 77 6.71 4.28 7.20
CA GLU A 77 5.59 4.03 6.29
C GLU A 77 4.98 2.64 6.51
N VAL A 78 3.75 2.46 6.02
CA VAL A 78 3.06 1.16 5.99
C VAL A 78 2.49 0.87 4.60
N ILE A 79 2.80 -0.29 4.04
CA ILE A 79 2.27 -0.79 2.77
C ILE A 79 1.33 -1.96 3.05
N PHE A 80 0.15 -1.94 2.42
CA PHE A 80 -0.91 -2.92 2.60
C PHE A 80 -1.18 -3.67 1.28
N PRO A 81 -0.60 -4.86 1.08
CA PRO A 81 -1.11 -5.83 0.11
C PRO A 81 -2.52 -6.23 0.54
N SER A 82 -3.49 -6.18 -0.37
CA SER A 82 -4.90 -6.40 -0.02
C SER A 82 -5.71 -6.87 -1.23
N ARG A 83 -6.95 -7.29 -0.98
CA ARG A 83 -7.99 -7.41 -1.99
C ARG A 83 -8.74 -6.11 -2.15
N HIS A 84 -9.08 -5.81 -3.40
CA HIS A 84 -10.12 -4.86 -3.73
C HIS A 84 -11.45 -5.60 -3.95
N ALA A 85 -12.55 -5.10 -3.41
CA ALA A 85 -13.89 -5.67 -3.60
C ALA A 85 -14.84 -4.64 -4.18
N ALA A 86 -15.39 -4.91 -5.38
CA ALA A 86 -16.31 -4.00 -6.05
C ALA A 86 -17.50 -4.71 -6.68
N ALA A 87 -18.67 -4.07 -6.59
CA ALA A 87 -19.92 -4.55 -7.17
C ALA A 87 -19.90 -4.61 -8.71
N SER A 88 -18.99 -3.89 -9.37
CA SER A 88 -18.80 -3.98 -10.82
C SER A 88 -18.31 -5.36 -11.26
N GLY A 89 -17.67 -6.12 -10.36
CA GLY A 89 -17.09 -7.44 -10.62
C GLY A 89 -15.89 -7.42 -11.58
N LYS A 90 -15.48 -6.25 -12.06
CA LYS A 90 -14.39 -6.11 -13.03
C LYS A 90 -13.05 -6.46 -12.38
N PRO A 91 -12.25 -7.37 -12.95
CA PRO A 91 -10.91 -7.61 -12.46
C PRO A 91 -10.06 -6.34 -12.57
N SER A 92 -9.40 -5.95 -11.49
CA SER A 92 -8.57 -4.76 -11.43
C SER A 92 -7.31 -4.95 -10.59
N LEU A 93 -6.26 -4.20 -10.92
CA LEU A 93 -5.10 -4.00 -10.05
C LEU A 93 -5.08 -2.53 -9.65
N THR A 94 -5.04 -2.28 -8.34
CA THR A 94 -5.27 -0.92 -7.82
C THR A 94 -4.25 -0.47 -6.80
N LEU A 95 -4.15 0.85 -6.67
CA LEU A 95 -3.35 1.54 -5.66
C LEU A 95 -4.17 2.70 -5.11
N HIS A 96 -4.16 2.92 -3.80
CA HIS A 96 -4.80 4.10 -3.24
C HIS A 96 -4.28 4.53 -1.85
N PRO A 97 -4.41 5.82 -1.50
CA PRO A 97 -4.25 6.30 -0.14
C PRO A 97 -5.39 5.80 0.76
N ILE A 98 -5.09 5.69 2.05
CA ILE A 98 -6.10 5.44 3.08
C ILE A 98 -6.63 6.72 3.70
N GLY A 99 -7.80 6.64 4.32
CA GLY A 99 -8.38 7.69 5.12
C GLY A 99 -9.87 7.87 4.88
N VAL A 100 -10.54 8.54 5.80
CA VAL A 100 -11.98 8.85 5.71
C VAL A 100 -12.23 10.35 5.90
N PRO A 101 -11.57 11.22 5.10
CA PRO A 101 -11.65 12.67 5.28
C PRO A 101 -13.04 13.24 4.94
N HIS A 102 -13.83 12.50 4.16
CA HIS A 102 -15.19 12.86 3.75
C HIS A 102 -16.23 12.69 4.88
N LEU A 103 -15.90 11.96 5.95
CA LEU A 103 -16.82 11.73 7.07
C LEU A 103 -16.78 12.88 8.07
N LEU A 104 -17.92 13.16 8.70
CA LEU A 104 -17.99 14.12 9.81
C LEU A 104 -17.20 13.59 11.01
N ARG A 105 -16.34 14.44 11.61
CA ARG A 105 -15.54 14.07 12.78
C ARG A 105 -16.40 13.55 13.92
N GLY A 106 -15.99 12.44 14.53
CA GLY A 106 -16.72 11.79 15.62
C GLY A 106 -17.78 10.79 15.16
N THR A 107 -18.02 10.66 13.86
CA THR A 107 -18.83 9.56 13.31
C THR A 107 -18.04 8.26 13.23
N LYS A 108 -18.72 7.12 13.34
CA LYS A 108 -18.11 5.80 13.17
C LYS A 108 -17.93 5.52 11.68
N ALA A 109 -16.68 5.31 11.25
CA ALA A 109 -16.39 4.83 9.91
C ALA A 109 -16.80 3.37 9.75
N GLN A 110 -17.46 3.05 8.63
CA GLN A 110 -17.92 1.68 8.36
C GLN A 110 -16.76 0.70 8.14
N TYR A 111 -15.70 1.17 7.48
CA TYR A 111 -14.55 0.37 7.08
C TYR A 111 -13.25 0.87 7.74
N GLY A 112 -13.33 1.20 9.03
CA GLY A 112 -12.17 1.62 9.83
C GLY A 112 -11.66 3.05 9.53
N GLY A 113 -10.61 3.44 10.26
CA GLY A 113 -10.03 4.77 10.19
C GLY A 113 -10.70 5.82 11.09
N LYS A 114 -10.18 7.05 11.04
CA LYS A 114 -10.56 8.17 11.90
C LYS A 114 -11.36 9.22 11.13
N SER A 115 -12.66 9.32 11.39
CA SER A 115 -13.59 10.19 10.63
C SER A 115 -13.14 11.64 10.56
N GLY A 116 -13.11 12.20 9.33
CA GLY A 116 -12.67 13.57 9.06
C GLY A 116 -11.15 13.76 9.03
N TYR A 117 -10.40 12.66 8.94
CA TYR A 117 -8.95 12.64 8.82
C TYR A 117 -8.48 11.61 7.78
N ALA A 118 -7.28 11.84 7.25
CA ALA A 118 -6.52 10.89 6.47
C ALA A 118 -5.06 10.93 6.96
N PRO A 119 -4.35 9.78 7.01
CA PRO A 119 -2.90 9.75 7.25
C PRO A 119 -2.15 10.53 6.16
N PRO A 120 -0.86 10.87 6.35
CA PRO A 120 -0.04 11.35 5.25
C PRO A 120 -0.14 10.40 4.05
N PRO A 121 -0.31 10.89 2.81
CA PRO A 121 -0.35 10.00 1.65
C PRO A 121 1.04 9.41 1.39
N SER A 122 1.09 8.17 0.90
CA SER A 122 2.37 7.57 0.49
C SER A 122 3.03 8.35 -0.64
N THR A 123 4.29 8.73 -0.42
CA THR A 123 5.14 9.35 -1.44
C THR A 123 5.36 8.42 -2.64
N ARG A 124 5.09 7.12 -2.48
CA ARG A 124 5.30 6.10 -3.50
C ARG A 124 4.20 6.05 -4.54
N LEU A 125 3.00 6.58 -4.24
CA LEU A 125 1.78 6.37 -5.03
C LEU A 125 1.96 6.62 -6.53
N ALA A 126 2.40 7.82 -6.93
CA ALA A 126 2.57 8.15 -8.35
C ALA A 126 3.64 7.28 -9.04
N SER A 127 4.77 7.07 -8.36
CA SER A 127 5.88 6.29 -8.91
C SER A 127 5.53 4.81 -9.07
N TRP A 128 4.82 4.21 -8.11
CA TRP A 128 4.38 2.81 -8.15
C TRP A 128 3.25 2.63 -9.15
N TRP A 129 2.35 3.61 -9.26
CA TRP A 129 1.32 3.63 -10.29
C TRP A 129 1.90 3.65 -11.71
N LYS A 130 2.86 4.55 -11.94
CA LYS A 130 3.60 4.61 -13.21
C LYS A 130 4.33 3.29 -13.49
N LYS A 131 4.94 2.71 -12.46
CA LYS A 131 5.63 1.42 -12.57
C LYS A 131 4.67 0.31 -13.00
N LEU A 132 3.59 0.11 -12.25
CA LEU A 132 2.55 -0.87 -12.54
C LEU A 132 2.00 -0.72 -13.96
N THR A 133 1.64 0.51 -14.35
CA THR A 133 1.10 0.81 -15.68
C THR A 133 2.10 0.44 -16.79
N ASN A 134 3.37 0.78 -16.61
CA ASN A 134 4.40 0.52 -17.61
C ASN A 134 4.80 -0.95 -17.69
N SER A 135 4.83 -1.67 -16.56
CA SER A 135 5.26 -3.07 -16.50
C SER A 135 4.20 -4.08 -16.93
N VAL A 136 2.92 -3.70 -16.88
CA VAL A 136 1.81 -4.56 -17.34
C VAL A 136 1.66 -4.52 -18.86
N ASN A 137 2.07 -3.45 -19.54
CA ASN A 137 1.89 -3.32 -20.98
C ASN A 137 2.57 -4.48 -21.75
N GLY A 138 1.80 -5.16 -22.60
CA GLY A 138 2.28 -6.32 -23.39
C GLY A 138 2.38 -7.64 -22.60
N THR A 139 1.86 -7.69 -21.38
CA THR A 139 1.75 -8.92 -20.56
C THR A 139 0.31 -9.45 -20.57
N SER A 140 0.10 -10.68 -20.11
CA SER A 140 -1.26 -11.24 -20.00
C SER A 140 -2.15 -10.44 -19.03
N LEU A 141 -1.53 -9.80 -18.02
CA LEU A 141 -2.26 -8.96 -17.06
C LEU A 141 -2.98 -7.79 -17.73
N ALA A 142 -2.43 -7.23 -18.81
CA ALA A 142 -3.06 -6.13 -19.55
C ALA A 142 -4.38 -6.55 -20.21
N GLU A 143 -4.53 -7.83 -20.55
CA GLU A 143 -5.73 -8.39 -21.15
C GLU A 143 -6.77 -8.77 -20.10
N ARG A 144 -6.32 -9.06 -18.87
CA ARG A 144 -7.14 -9.65 -17.80
C ARG A 144 -7.60 -8.65 -16.75
N PHE A 145 -6.82 -7.59 -16.48
CA PHE A 145 -7.07 -6.64 -15.40
C PHE A 145 -7.12 -5.19 -15.89
N GLU A 146 -8.13 -4.45 -15.43
CA GLU A 146 -8.13 -2.98 -15.51
C GLU A 146 -7.16 -2.42 -14.47
N LEU A 147 -6.22 -1.57 -14.88
CA LEU A 147 -5.37 -0.85 -13.94
C LEU A 147 -6.09 0.44 -13.53
N THR A 148 -6.19 0.71 -12.23
CA THR A 148 -6.74 1.99 -11.78
C THR A 148 -6.29 2.43 -10.40
N LEU A 149 -6.09 3.74 -10.22
CA LEU A 149 -6.06 4.36 -8.89
C LEU A 149 -7.48 4.48 -8.32
N GLU A 150 -7.60 4.31 -7.01
CA GLU A 150 -8.84 4.60 -6.28
C GLU A 150 -8.69 5.86 -5.42
N VAL A 151 -9.81 6.51 -5.11
CA VAL A 151 -9.84 7.68 -4.22
C VAL A 151 -9.42 7.33 -2.79
N THR A 152 -9.15 8.35 -1.97
CA THR A 152 -8.83 8.18 -0.55
C THR A 152 -10.04 7.60 0.18
N HIS A 153 -9.93 6.37 0.67
CA HIS A 153 -11.03 5.73 1.38
C HIS A 153 -10.55 4.70 2.42
N HIS A 154 -11.50 4.38 3.31
CA HIS A 154 -11.40 3.42 4.42
C HIS A 154 -10.17 3.58 5.35
N GLY A 155 -10.09 2.71 6.36
CA GLY A 155 -8.99 2.69 7.31
C GLY A 155 -7.78 1.88 6.84
N PRO A 156 -6.81 1.62 7.73
CA PRO A 156 -6.78 2.04 9.13
C PRO A 156 -6.37 3.51 9.33
N TRP A 157 -6.25 3.94 10.59
CA TRP A 157 -5.63 5.22 10.98
C TRP A 157 -4.17 5.02 11.39
N LEU A 158 -3.27 5.85 10.84
CA LEU A 158 -1.83 5.89 11.12
C LEU A 158 -1.33 7.33 11.15
N GLU A 159 -0.15 7.58 11.73
CA GLU A 159 0.52 8.90 11.68
C GLU A 159 1.68 8.96 10.66
N VAL A 160 1.89 7.86 9.93
CA VAL A 160 2.92 7.72 8.89
C VAL A 160 2.29 7.52 7.51
N PRO A 161 3.03 7.82 6.43
CA PRO A 161 2.63 7.51 5.06
C PRO A 161 2.13 6.09 4.85
N ALA A 162 1.03 5.93 4.11
CA ALA A 162 0.46 4.62 3.84
C ALA A 162 -0.18 4.48 2.44
N LEU A 163 -0.21 3.24 1.96
CA LEU A 163 -0.67 2.85 0.62
C LEU A 163 -1.24 1.43 0.65
N PHE A 164 -2.40 1.26 0.02
CA PHE A 164 -2.91 -0.04 -0.38
C PHE A 164 -2.47 -0.38 -1.80
N ILE A 165 -2.15 -1.66 -2.03
CA ILE A 165 -1.82 -2.26 -3.33
C ILE A 165 -2.62 -3.54 -3.48
N GLU A 166 -3.55 -3.56 -4.44
CA GLU A 166 -4.65 -4.52 -4.39
C GLU A 166 -4.89 -5.31 -5.67
N ILE A 167 -5.44 -6.51 -5.48
CA ILE A 167 -6.00 -7.36 -6.53
C ILE A 167 -7.51 -7.38 -6.33
N GLY A 168 -8.26 -7.01 -7.37
CA GLY A 168 -9.71 -6.98 -7.35
C GLY A 168 -10.33 -7.61 -8.59
N SER A 169 -11.65 -7.73 -8.66
CA SER A 169 -12.63 -7.24 -7.67
C SER A 169 -13.44 -8.34 -6.98
N THR A 170 -13.16 -9.61 -7.24
CA THR A 170 -13.98 -10.74 -6.78
C THR A 170 -13.14 -11.92 -6.29
N GLU A 171 -13.78 -12.82 -5.53
CA GLU A 171 -13.19 -14.09 -5.07
C GLU A 171 -12.53 -14.91 -6.18
N ALA A 172 -13.00 -14.80 -7.43
CA ALA A 172 -12.44 -15.53 -8.56
C ALA A 172 -11.04 -15.04 -8.97
N VAL A 173 -10.69 -13.78 -8.68
CA VAL A 173 -9.43 -13.15 -9.13
C VAL A 173 -8.50 -12.78 -7.98
N TRP A 174 -8.98 -12.69 -6.75
CA TRP A 174 -8.12 -12.52 -5.57
C TRP A 174 -6.99 -13.57 -5.45
N PRO A 175 -7.15 -14.86 -5.81
CA PRO A 175 -6.07 -15.83 -5.74
C PRO A 175 -5.11 -15.80 -6.96
N ASP A 176 -5.25 -14.87 -7.90
CA ASP A 176 -4.46 -14.85 -9.13
C ASP A 176 -2.95 -14.71 -8.86
N GLU A 177 -2.19 -15.77 -9.15
CA GLU A 177 -0.77 -15.87 -8.81
C GLU A 177 0.10 -14.92 -9.64
N GLU A 178 -0.23 -14.69 -10.91
CA GLU A 178 0.53 -13.78 -11.78
C GLU A 178 0.34 -12.33 -11.33
N ALA A 179 -0.89 -11.93 -10.98
CA ALA A 179 -1.17 -10.62 -10.40
C ALA A 179 -0.44 -10.45 -9.06
N ALA A 180 -0.50 -11.46 -8.17
CA ALA A 180 0.20 -11.43 -6.90
C ALA A 180 1.72 -11.32 -7.07
N GLU A 181 2.30 -12.07 -8.01
CA GLU A 181 3.72 -12.00 -8.32
C GLU A 181 4.12 -10.63 -8.87
N HIS A 182 3.29 -10.04 -9.72
CA HIS A 182 3.55 -8.73 -10.29
C HIS A 182 3.52 -7.62 -9.23
N LEU A 183 2.47 -7.57 -8.41
CA LEU A 183 2.34 -6.57 -7.34
C LEU A 183 3.42 -6.74 -6.26
N ALA A 184 3.75 -7.99 -5.91
CA ALA A 184 4.91 -8.29 -5.05
C ALA A 184 6.22 -7.76 -5.66
N GLY A 185 6.40 -7.85 -6.98
CA GLY A 185 7.53 -7.24 -7.69
C GLY A 185 7.59 -5.72 -7.53
N ILE A 186 6.44 -5.03 -7.68
CA ILE A 186 6.35 -3.58 -7.45
C ILE A 186 6.76 -3.22 -6.01
N ILE A 187 6.27 -3.96 -5.02
CA ILE A 187 6.63 -3.78 -3.60
C ILE A 187 8.13 -3.99 -3.40
N ALA A 188 8.69 -5.09 -3.93
CA ALA A 188 10.09 -5.45 -3.75
C ALA A 188 11.04 -4.38 -4.32
N GLU A 189 10.77 -3.92 -5.54
CA GLU A 189 11.56 -2.85 -6.16
C GLU A 189 11.36 -1.51 -5.45
N GLY A 190 10.12 -1.17 -5.11
CA GLY A 190 9.77 0.06 -4.44
C GLY A 190 10.47 0.22 -3.09
N LEU A 191 10.46 -0.84 -2.29
CA LEU A 191 11.11 -0.90 -0.97
C LEU A 191 12.61 -1.28 -1.04
N GLY A 192 13.13 -1.63 -2.22
CA GLY A 192 14.54 -1.94 -2.44
C GLY A 192 15.01 -3.28 -1.85
N LEU A 193 14.14 -4.30 -1.81
CA LEU A 193 14.44 -5.64 -1.25
C LEU A 193 15.56 -6.35 -2.03
N ASN A 194 15.75 -6.00 -3.30
CA ASN A 194 16.79 -6.58 -4.16
C ASN A 194 18.16 -5.92 -3.95
N GLY A 195 18.30 -5.03 -2.96
CA GLY A 195 19.50 -4.19 -2.77
C GLY A 195 19.59 -3.00 -3.74
N THR A 196 18.52 -2.72 -4.50
CA THR A 196 18.42 -1.57 -5.40
C THR A 196 18.00 -0.30 -4.66
N LYS A 197 18.20 0.87 -5.28
CA LYS A 197 17.66 2.14 -4.77
C LYS A 197 16.12 2.04 -4.68
N GLN A 198 15.56 2.47 -3.56
CA GLN A 198 14.11 2.53 -3.37
C GLN A 198 13.47 3.50 -4.38
N VAL A 199 12.22 3.21 -4.77
CA VAL A 199 11.44 4.02 -5.72
C VAL A 199 10.30 4.73 -5.02
N GLY A 200 10.20 6.05 -5.23
CA GLY A 200 9.14 6.88 -4.64
C GLY A 200 9.44 7.38 -3.23
N VAL A 201 10.71 7.52 -2.88
CA VAL A 201 11.14 8.12 -1.59
C VAL A 201 11.24 9.63 -1.76
N TRP A 202 10.52 10.37 -0.93
CA TRP A 202 10.60 11.82 -0.90
C TRP A 202 11.85 12.30 -0.15
N ASP A 203 12.54 13.27 -0.74
CA ASP A 203 13.59 14.06 -0.09
C ASP A 203 13.26 15.54 -0.29
N SER A 204 13.15 16.29 0.82
CA SER A 204 12.70 17.68 0.80
C SER A 204 13.68 18.66 0.16
N VAL A 205 14.96 18.29 0.06
CA VAL A 205 15.99 19.11 -0.57
C VAL A 205 16.07 18.78 -2.06
N GLU A 206 16.18 17.50 -2.41
CA GLU A 206 16.27 17.05 -3.81
C GLU A 206 15.00 17.37 -4.60
N HIS A 207 13.82 17.18 -4.01
CA HIS A 207 12.53 17.36 -4.67
C HIS A 207 11.87 18.70 -4.35
N SER A 208 12.66 19.66 -3.84
CA SER A 208 12.18 21.02 -3.60
C SER A 208 11.71 21.66 -4.90
N GLY A 209 10.43 22.06 -4.96
CA GLY A 209 9.83 22.70 -6.14
C GLY A 209 9.14 21.74 -7.10
N GLU A 210 9.18 20.42 -6.85
CA GLU A 210 8.39 19.46 -7.61
C GLU A 210 6.89 19.58 -7.31
N LEU A 211 6.05 19.18 -8.27
CA LEU A 211 4.61 19.31 -8.16
C LEU A 211 4.01 18.19 -7.30
N VAL A 212 3.36 18.58 -6.22
CA VAL A 212 2.54 17.67 -5.39
C VAL A 212 1.07 17.95 -5.67
N LEU A 213 0.35 16.95 -6.16
CA LEU A 213 -1.04 17.05 -6.56
C LEU A 213 -1.98 16.45 -5.52
N VAL A 214 -3.08 17.15 -5.27
CA VAL A 214 -4.30 16.62 -4.64
C VAL A 214 -5.41 16.77 -5.67
N THR A 215 -6.17 15.72 -5.92
CA THR A 215 -7.30 15.80 -6.86
C THR A 215 -8.62 15.86 -6.12
N LEU A 216 -9.55 16.69 -6.60
CA LEU A 216 -10.90 16.79 -6.05
C LEU A 216 -11.91 16.56 -7.17
N GLY A 217 -12.84 15.64 -6.93
CA GLY A 217 -13.88 15.27 -7.87
C GLY A 217 -13.46 14.14 -8.83
N GLY A 218 -14.46 13.55 -9.46
CA GLY A 218 -14.34 12.24 -10.12
C GLY A 218 -15.11 11.17 -9.33
N GLY A 219 -15.34 10.02 -9.95
CA GLY A 219 -15.86 8.85 -9.25
C GLY A 219 -14.76 8.12 -8.47
N HIS A 220 -15.12 6.98 -7.88
CA HIS A 220 -14.24 6.12 -7.06
C HIS A 220 -12.87 5.82 -7.69
N TYR A 221 -12.83 5.63 -9.01
CA TYR A 221 -11.62 5.27 -9.76
C TYR A 221 -10.81 6.48 -10.29
N ALA A 222 -10.98 7.67 -9.70
CA ALA A 222 -10.16 8.87 -9.89
C ALA A 222 -9.54 9.09 -11.32
N PRO A 223 -10.34 9.18 -12.40
CA PRO A 223 -9.82 9.03 -13.77
C PRO A 223 -8.83 10.13 -14.21
N ARG A 224 -8.90 11.32 -13.59
CA ARG A 224 -7.90 12.38 -13.83
C ARG A 224 -6.60 12.13 -13.08
N ALA A 225 -6.66 11.67 -11.84
CA ALA A 225 -5.48 11.32 -11.07
C ALA A 225 -4.69 10.20 -11.74
N ASN A 226 -5.37 9.19 -12.28
CA ASN A 226 -4.77 8.12 -13.08
C ASN A 226 -3.88 8.65 -14.20
N LYS A 227 -4.33 9.67 -14.94
CA LYS A 227 -3.57 10.27 -16.05
C LYS A 227 -2.44 11.17 -15.54
N LEU A 228 -2.70 11.98 -14.52
CA LEU A 228 -1.73 12.94 -13.98
C LEU A 228 -0.55 12.24 -13.30
N ALA A 229 -0.79 11.14 -12.58
CA ALA A 229 0.26 10.36 -11.92
C ALA A 229 1.22 9.66 -12.90
N LEU A 230 0.88 9.57 -14.19
CA LEU A 230 1.78 9.07 -15.24
C LEU A 230 2.73 10.14 -15.78
N LEU A 231 2.54 11.42 -15.44
CA LEU A 231 3.44 12.49 -15.85
C LEU A 231 4.75 12.44 -15.05
N ASP A 232 5.85 12.86 -15.65
CA ASP A 232 7.14 13.00 -14.98
C ASP A 232 7.16 14.21 -14.05
N GLY A 233 7.88 14.10 -12.92
CA GLY A 233 7.98 15.18 -11.92
C GLY A 233 6.69 15.46 -11.14
N VAL A 234 5.75 14.50 -11.11
CA VAL A 234 4.49 14.61 -10.37
C VAL A 234 4.45 13.64 -9.20
N TRP A 235 4.16 14.20 -8.02
CA TRP A 235 3.80 13.48 -6.81
C TRP A 235 2.30 13.54 -6.63
N LEU A 236 1.69 12.43 -6.22
CA LEU A 236 0.26 12.35 -6.00
C LEU A 236 -0.01 12.07 -4.52
N GLY A 237 -0.81 12.92 -3.90
CA GLY A 237 -1.30 12.76 -2.54
C GLY A 237 -2.69 12.14 -2.51
N HIS A 238 -3.59 12.77 -1.77
CA HIS A 238 -4.99 12.35 -1.69
C HIS A 238 -5.77 12.68 -2.96
N MET A 239 -6.77 11.82 -3.21
CA MET A 239 -7.78 11.96 -4.25
C MET A 239 -9.17 11.86 -3.61
#